data_AF-A0A183DBA3-F1
#
_entry.id   AF-A0A183DBA3-F1
#
_cell.length_a   1.000
_cell.length_b   1.000
_cell.length_c   1.000
_cell.angle_alpha   90.00
_cell.angle_beta   90.00
_cell.angle_gamma   90.00
#
_symmetry.space_group_name_H-M   'P 1'
#
loop_
_entity.id
_entity.type
_entity.pdbx_description
1 polymer ?
#
loop_
_entity_poly.entity_id
_entity_poly.type
_entity_poly.pdbx_seq_one_letter_code
_entity_poly.pdbx_strand_id
1 'polypeptide(L)'
;LGYGVAEAIVLFIVEKVNQNQIDQRHVEYRLDEISGQQVRCMRVTLTESAKRLNVDESSHHLYLDDTHRVGVVYFRAGYSPDNYPTEKEWTARRIMELSDAIKCPFIGLQLANTKKVQQVLSEEGVVEKFIEDAALCIKIRRTFACMWGLGNDDRRTENAVDVSWNILSYCYITSYLEVEENPVTLNEFFINNRGQSSCSLIC
;
A
#
# COMPACT_ATOMS: atom_id res chain seq x y z
N LEU A 1 -21.73 5.67 -13.21
CA LEU A 1 -20.99 5.05 -12.11
C LEU A 1 -21.77 5.34 -10.85
N GLY A 2 -22.49 4.38 -10.27
CA GLY A 2 -23.32 4.62 -9.11
C GLY A 2 -23.05 3.56 -8.04
N TYR A 3 -22.65 4.00 -6.84
CA TYR A 3 -22.62 3.20 -5.62
C TYR A 3 -24.03 2.69 -5.21
N GLY A 4 -25.07 3.04 -5.97
CA GLY A 4 -26.46 2.74 -5.68
C GLY A 4 -27.15 3.80 -4.80
N VAL A 5 -26.39 4.79 -4.33
CA VAL A 5 -26.86 5.88 -3.45
C VAL A 5 -26.44 7.22 -4.07
N ALA A 6 -27.42 8.07 -4.40
CA ALA A 6 -27.19 9.30 -5.16
C ALA A 6 -26.43 10.36 -4.35
N GLU A 7 -26.60 10.35 -3.03
CA GLU A 7 -26.00 11.27 -2.07
C GLU A 7 -24.63 10.83 -1.55
N ALA A 8 -24.11 9.68 -2.02
CA ALA A 8 -22.84 9.16 -1.54
C ALA A 8 -21.64 10.01 -2.01
N ILE A 9 -20.72 10.28 -1.10
CA ILE A 9 -19.50 11.05 -1.35
C ILE A 9 -18.30 10.15 -1.60
N VAL A 10 -17.28 10.72 -2.27
CA VAL A 10 -15.93 10.17 -2.32
C VAL A 10 -15.09 10.86 -1.25
N LEU A 11 -14.57 10.08 -0.31
CA LEU A 11 -13.75 10.55 0.78
C LEU A 11 -12.26 10.34 0.46
N PHE A 12 -11.54 11.43 0.28
CA PHE A 12 -10.10 11.45 0.07
C PHE A 12 -9.39 11.49 1.43
N ILE A 13 -8.61 10.45 1.72
CA ILE A 13 -7.73 10.42 2.89
C ILE A 13 -6.38 11.00 2.50
N VAL A 14 -6.00 12.13 3.09
CA VAL A 14 -4.83 12.93 2.64
C VAL A 14 -3.89 13.24 3.78
N GLU A 15 -2.65 13.59 3.44
CA GLU A 15 -1.67 14.04 4.43
C GLU A 15 -1.91 15.50 4.84
N LYS A 16 -1.47 15.86 6.05
CA LYS A 16 -1.62 17.22 6.61
C LYS A 16 -0.87 18.27 5.79
N VAL A 17 0.33 17.94 5.32
CA VAL A 17 1.16 18.79 4.46
C VAL A 17 1.32 18.06 3.14
N ASN A 18 0.38 18.28 2.24
CA ASN A 18 0.36 17.56 0.98
C ASN A 18 1.16 18.35 -0.07
N GLN A 19 2.31 17.80 -0.49
CA GLN A 19 3.16 18.40 -1.52
C GLN A 19 2.62 18.14 -2.94
N ASN A 20 1.78 17.10 -3.12
CA ASN A 20 1.23 16.66 -4.40
C ASN A 20 -0.26 17.00 -4.57
N GLN A 21 -0.71 18.14 -4.04
CA GLN A 21 -2.12 18.56 -4.12
C GLN A 21 -2.62 18.75 -5.56
N ILE A 22 -1.74 19.12 -6.48
CA ILE A 22 -2.09 19.40 -7.88
C ILE A 22 -2.53 18.11 -8.59
N ASP A 23 -1.77 17.01 -8.42
CA ASP A 23 -2.12 15.70 -8.96
C ASP A 23 -3.47 15.21 -8.44
N GLN A 24 -3.75 15.40 -7.16
CA GLN A 24 -5.01 14.97 -6.54
C GLN A 24 -6.22 15.73 -7.08
N ARG A 25 -6.07 17.03 -7.34
CA ARG A 25 -7.16 17.84 -7.93
C ARG A 25 -7.51 17.40 -9.34
N HIS A 26 -6.55 16.88 -10.12
CA HIS A 26 -6.88 16.35 -11.44
C HIS A 26 -7.87 15.19 -11.36
N VAL A 27 -7.72 14.28 -10.38
CA VAL A 27 -8.68 13.20 -10.17
C VAL A 27 -10.07 13.74 -9.80
N GLU A 28 -10.13 14.73 -8.91
CA GLU A 28 -11.39 15.40 -8.53
C GLU A 28 -12.08 16.03 -9.73
N TYR A 29 -11.36 16.81 -10.55
CA TYR A 29 -11.94 17.44 -11.75
C TYR A 29 -12.44 16.42 -12.77
N ARG A 30 -11.74 15.30 -12.94
CA ARG A 30 -12.21 14.22 -13.84
C ARG A 30 -13.45 13.51 -13.27
N LEU A 31 -13.54 13.34 -11.95
CA LEU A 31 -14.73 12.80 -11.31
C LEU A 31 -15.93 13.74 -11.48
N ASP A 32 -15.73 15.05 -11.33
CA ASP A 32 -16.76 16.06 -11.56
C ASP A 32 -17.24 16.06 -13.02
N GLU A 33 -16.31 16.01 -13.98
CA GLU A 33 -16.61 15.95 -15.41
C GLU A 33 -17.44 14.70 -15.77
N ILE A 34 -16.99 13.52 -15.33
CA ILE A 34 -17.63 12.24 -15.68
C ILE A 34 -18.99 12.07 -14.97
N SER A 35 -19.12 12.59 -13.75
CA SER A 35 -20.36 12.50 -12.97
C SER A 35 -21.36 13.61 -13.26
N GLY A 36 -20.99 14.61 -14.07
CA GLY A 36 -21.83 15.81 -14.27
C GLY A 36 -22.06 16.57 -12.96
N GLN A 37 -21.03 16.65 -12.09
CA GLN A 37 -21.05 17.31 -10.77
C GLN A 37 -22.00 16.68 -9.74
N GLN A 38 -22.41 15.43 -9.95
CA GLN A 38 -23.29 14.72 -9.02
C GLN A 38 -22.53 14.11 -7.84
N VAL A 39 -21.26 13.75 -8.04
CA VAL A 39 -20.43 13.12 -7.00
C VAL A 39 -19.65 14.20 -6.26
N ARG A 40 -19.85 14.30 -4.95
CA ARG A 40 -19.08 15.22 -4.11
C ARG A 40 -17.81 14.55 -3.58
N CYS A 41 -16.69 15.26 -3.69
CA CYS A 41 -15.42 14.86 -3.08
C CYS A 41 -15.18 15.63 -1.77
N MET A 42 -14.83 14.93 -0.69
CA MET A 42 -14.45 15.52 0.60
C MET A 42 -13.05 15.05 0.98
N ARG A 43 -12.25 15.93 1.58
CA ARG A 43 -10.85 15.64 1.94
C ARG A 43 -10.69 15.70 3.45
N VAL A 44 -10.09 14.67 4.03
CA VAL A 44 -9.81 14.58 5.47
C VAL A 44 -8.49 13.86 5.70
N THR A 45 -7.83 14.18 6.80
CA THR A 45 -6.70 13.40 7.31
C THR A 45 -7.20 12.18 8.11
N LEU A 46 -6.33 11.19 8.34
CA LEU A 46 -6.65 10.08 9.25
C LEU A 46 -6.97 10.57 10.68
N THR A 47 -6.25 11.60 11.15
CA THR A 47 -6.47 12.20 12.47
C THR A 47 -7.84 12.88 12.59
N GLU A 48 -8.28 13.59 11.55
CA GLU A 48 -9.62 14.19 11.50
C GLU A 48 -10.70 13.12 11.39
N SER A 49 -10.43 12.08 10.60
CA SER A 49 -11.35 10.95 10.40
C SER A 49 -11.70 10.26 11.72
N ALA A 50 -10.74 10.14 12.64
CA ALA A 50 -10.99 9.55 13.96
C ALA A 50 -12.07 10.25 14.79
N LYS A 51 -12.40 11.51 14.49
CA LYS A 51 -13.44 12.29 15.18
C LYS A 51 -14.71 12.47 14.36
N ARG A 52 -14.60 12.39 13.04
CA ARG A 52 -15.65 12.79 12.08
C ARG A 52 -16.31 11.60 11.39
N LEU A 53 -15.66 10.44 11.41
CA LEU A 53 -16.23 9.23 10.84
C LEU A 53 -16.95 8.40 11.89
N ASN A 54 -18.10 7.89 11.49
CA ASN A 54 -18.87 6.94 12.25
C ASN A 54 -19.39 5.84 11.31
N VAL A 55 -19.56 4.63 11.85
CA VAL A 55 -20.10 3.49 11.11
C VAL A 55 -21.37 3.03 11.81
N ASP A 56 -22.44 2.90 11.05
CA ASP A 56 -23.68 2.31 11.55
C ASP A 56 -23.47 0.81 11.78
N GLU A 57 -23.70 0.33 13.01
CA GLU A 57 -23.44 -1.08 13.37
C GLU A 57 -24.36 -2.07 12.66
N SER A 58 -25.56 -1.64 12.24
CA SER A 58 -26.56 -2.52 11.65
C SER A 58 -26.38 -2.68 10.14
N SER A 59 -26.02 -1.60 9.46
CA SER A 59 -25.91 -1.52 8.00
C SER A 59 -24.46 -1.46 7.52
N HIS A 60 -23.50 -1.31 8.43
CA HIS A 60 -22.07 -1.07 8.13
C HIS A 60 -21.83 0.19 7.30
N HIS A 61 -22.79 1.11 7.30
CA HIS A 61 -22.75 2.34 6.56
C HIS A 61 -21.77 3.34 7.18
N LEU A 62 -20.71 3.70 6.47
CA LEU A 62 -19.82 4.81 6.82
C LEU A 62 -20.46 6.18 6.56
N TYR A 63 -20.34 7.08 7.54
CA TYR A 63 -20.76 8.47 7.46
C TYR A 63 -19.64 9.43 7.87
N LEU A 64 -19.59 10.58 7.20
CA LEU A 64 -18.79 11.73 7.60
C LEU A 64 -19.68 12.80 8.21
N ASP A 65 -19.32 13.26 9.41
CA ASP A 65 -20.04 14.26 10.21
C ASP A 65 -21.53 13.91 10.39
N ASP A 66 -21.83 12.62 10.58
CA ASP A 66 -23.18 12.03 10.75
C ASP A 66 -24.21 12.37 9.64
N THR A 67 -23.75 12.95 8.52
CA THR A 67 -24.63 13.56 7.51
C THR A 67 -24.33 13.07 6.10
N HIS A 68 -23.06 12.80 5.80
CA HIS A 68 -22.64 12.45 4.45
C HIS A 68 -22.32 10.97 4.35
N ARG A 69 -23.13 10.23 3.59
CA ARG A 69 -22.89 8.83 3.29
C ARG A 69 -21.60 8.68 2.48
N VAL A 70 -20.65 7.86 2.94
CA VAL A 70 -19.40 7.62 2.20
C VAL A 70 -19.55 6.37 1.34
N GLY A 71 -19.41 6.51 0.01
CA GLY A 71 -19.46 5.38 -0.92
C GLY A 71 -18.06 4.86 -1.29
N VAL A 72 -17.08 5.75 -1.37
CA VAL A 72 -15.69 5.39 -1.71
C VAL A 72 -14.74 6.09 -0.75
N VAL A 73 -13.79 5.34 -0.21
CA VAL A 73 -12.63 5.87 0.52
C VAL A 73 -11.41 5.74 -0.38
N TYR A 74 -10.88 6.87 -0.82
CA TYR A 74 -9.72 6.96 -1.69
C TYR A 74 -8.49 7.39 -0.88
N PHE A 75 -7.54 6.47 -0.70
CA PHE A 75 -6.35 6.71 0.11
C PHE A 75 -5.27 7.41 -0.72
N ARG A 76 -4.84 8.57 -0.22
CA ARG A 76 -3.63 9.31 -0.63
C ARG A 76 -2.69 9.57 0.56
N ALA A 77 -2.96 8.88 1.66
CA ALA A 77 -2.20 8.82 2.90
C ALA A 77 -2.51 7.48 3.60
N GLY A 78 -1.74 7.12 4.62
CA GLY A 78 -1.87 5.83 5.30
C GLY A 78 -0.95 4.74 4.73
N TYR A 79 0.10 5.15 4.02
CA TYR A 79 1.14 4.26 3.46
C TYR A 79 2.42 4.28 4.31
N SER A 80 2.68 5.37 5.03
CA SER A 80 3.82 5.50 5.95
C SER A 80 3.35 5.35 7.41
N PRO A 81 4.18 4.75 8.30
CA PRO A 81 3.95 4.79 9.75
C PRO A 81 3.73 6.20 10.30
N ASP A 82 4.34 7.22 9.70
CA ASP A 82 4.19 8.63 10.12
C ASP A 82 2.76 9.15 9.95
N ASN A 83 1.95 8.50 9.11
CA ASN A 83 0.53 8.81 8.98
C ASN A 83 -0.31 8.29 10.18
N TYR A 84 0.29 7.51 11.08
CA TYR A 84 -0.34 6.88 12.24
C TYR A 84 0.37 7.25 13.56
N PRO A 85 0.42 8.55 13.93
CA PRO A 85 1.12 8.99 15.13
C PRO A 85 0.51 8.45 16.43
N THR A 86 -0.77 8.06 16.41
CA THR A 86 -1.48 7.51 17.59
C THR A 86 -2.44 6.38 17.21
N GLU A 87 -3.01 5.69 18.21
CA GLU A 87 -4.05 4.67 18.02
C GLU A 87 -5.35 5.19 17.37
N LYS A 88 -5.55 6.52 17.36
CA LYS A 88 -6.75 7.13 16.79
C LYS A 88 -6.80 6.94 15.27
N GLU A 89 -5.66 7.11 14.60
CA GLU A 89 -5.54 6.91 13.16
C GLU A 89 -5.71 5.44 12.78
N TRP A 90 -5.21 4.52 13.60
CA TRP A 90 -5.44 3.08 13.44
C TRP A 90 -6.91 2.71 13.57
N THR A 91 -7.58 3.28 14.58
CA THR A 91 -9.02 3.11 14.78
C THR A 91 -9.81 3.66 13.59
N ALA A 92 -9.46 4.85 13.10
CA ALA A 92 -10.08 5.46 11.93
C ALA A 92 -9.92 4.60 10.67
N ARG A 93 -8.71 4.06 10.43
CA ARG A 93 -8.47 3.14 9.32
C ARG A 93 -9.31 1.87 9.47
N ARG A 94 -9.39 1.32 10.68
CA ARG A 94 -10.17 0.11 10.97
C ARG A 94 -11.66 0.30 10.66
N ILE A 95 -12.27 1.40 11.09
CA ILE A 95 -13.71 1.64 10.82
C ILE A 95 -13.98 1.82 9.32
N MET A 96 -13.07 2.45 8.57
CA MET A 96 -13.20 2.55 7.11
C MET A 96 -13.17 1.16 6.48
N GLU A 97 -12.18 0.32 6.84
CA GLU A 97 -12.03 -1.02 6.26
C GLU A 97 -13.24 -1.93 6.58
N LEU A 98 -13.78 -1.84 7.79
CA LEU A 98 -14.94 -2.62 8.23
C LEU A 98 -16.28 -2.10 7.69
N SER A 99 -16.31 -0.90 7.10
CA SER A 99 -17.52 -0.36 6.48
C SER A 99 -17.78 -0.94 5.09
N ASP A 100 -19.00 -0.72 4.59
CA ASP A 100 -19.43 -1.11 3.25
C ASP A 100 -18.86 -0.23 2.12
N ALA A 101 -18.25 0.90 2.46
CA ALA A 101 -17.61 1.77 1.49
C ALA A 101 -16.55 1.00 0.67
N ILE A 102 -16.37 1.38 -0.59
CA ILE A 102 -15.34 0.81 -1.45
C ILE A 102 -14.00 1.46 -1.08
N LYS A 103 -13.00 0.67 -0.70
CA LYS A 103 -11.65 1.18 -0.37
C LYS A 103 -10.74 1.11 -1.58
N CYS A 104 -10.01 2.20 -1.83
CA CYS A 104 -9.07 2.29 -2.94
C CYS A 104 -7.71 2.81 -2.43
N PRO A 105 -6.74 1.90 -2.19
CA PRO A 105 -6.89 0.45 -2.07
C PRO A 105 -7.51 0.04 -0.72
N PHE A 106 -8.10 -1.17 -0.66
CA PHE A 106 -8.39 -1.84 0.61
C PHE A 106 -7.11 -2.45 1.20
N ILE A 107 -7.13 -2.79 2.49
CA ILE A 107 -5.92 -3.23 3.22
C ILE A 107 -5.20 -4.42 2.56
N GLY A 108 -5.93 -5.38 2.01
CA GLY A 108 -5.31 -6.54 1.34
C GLY A 108 -4.56 -6.16 0.06
N LEU A 109 -5.09 -5.23 -0.73
CA LEU A 109 -4.39 -4.73 -1.92
C LEU A 109 -3.17 -3.88 -1.55
N GLN A 110 -3.25 -3.10 -0.46
CA GLN A 110 -2.09 -2.39 0.06
C GLN A 110 -0.97 -3.37 0.49
N LEU A 111 -1.32 -4.46 1.18
CA LEU A 111 -0.35 -5.48 1.60
C LEU A 111 0.22 -6.30 0.43
N ALA A 112 -0.59 -6.54 -0.60
CA ALA A 112 -0.16 -7.24 -1.82
C ALA A 112 0.94 -6.50 -2.59
N ASN A 113 1.03 -5.17 -2.43
CA ASN A 113 2.04 -4.33 -3.09
C ASN A 113 3.36 -4.22 -2.31
N THR A 114 3.52 -4.93 -1.18
CA THR A 114 4.76 -4.86 -0.41
C THR A 114 5.94 -5.52 -1.11
N LYS A 115 7.16 -5.06 -0.81
CA LYS A 115 8.41 -5.66 -1.33
C LYS A 115 8.56 -7.14 -0.98
N LYS A 116 8.04 -7.57 0.18
CA LYS A 116 8.03 -8.99 0.55
C LYS A 116 7.16 -9.81 -0.40
N VAL A 117 5.95 -9.34 -0.71
CA VAL A 117 5.08 -10.03 -1.66
C VAL A 117 5.70 -10.05 -3.05
N GLN A 118 6.32 -8.95 -3.49
CA GLN A 118 7.08 -8.90 -4.75
C GLN A 118 8.20 -9.97 -4.78
N GLN A 119 8.99 -10.08 -3.71
CA GLN A 119 10.04 -11.10 -3.60
C GLN A 119 9.48 -12.52 -3.66
N VAL A 120 8.42 -12.81 -2.90
CA VAL A 120 7.81 -14.15 -2.86
C VAL A 120 7.17 -14.51 -4.21
N LEU A 121 6.53 -13.55 -4.90
CA LEU A 121 5.99 -13.76 -6.24
C LEU A 121 7.06 -14.10 -7.27
N SER A 122 8.31 -13.64 -7.07
CA SER A 122 9.42 -13.97 -7.96
C SER A 122 9.95 -15.41 -7.83
N GLU A 123 9.58 -16.10 -6.75
CA GLU A 123 9.99 -17.49 -6.53
C GLU A 123 9.39 -18.43 -7.58
N GLU A 124 10.08 -19.55 -7.82
CA GLU A 124 9.65 -20.56 -8.77
C GLU A 124 8.30 -21.18 -8.35
N GLY A 125 7.35 -21.25 -9.30
CA GLY A 125 6.05 -21.89 -9.06
C GLY A 125 5.05 -21.06 -8.25
N VAL A 126 5.36 -19.83 -7.83
CA VAL A 126 4.45 -19.01 -7.03
C VAL A 126 3.43 -18.26 -7.91
N VAL A 127 3.85 -17.69 -9.04
CA VAL A 127 2.95 -16.99 -9.98
C VAL A 127 1.86 -17.93 -10.50
N GLU A 128 2.24 -19.16 -10.77
CA GLU A 128 1.40 -20.24 -11.29
C GLU A 128 0.27 -20.64 -10.33
N LYS A 129 0.36 -20.27 -9.04
CA LYS A 129 -0.72 -20.46 -8.06
C LYS A 129 -1.86 -19.45 -8.22
N PHE A 130 -1.61 -18.33 -8.91
CA PHE A 130 -2.57 -17.23 -9.05
C PHE A 130 -3.02 -17.02 -10.50
N ILE A 131 -2.27 -17.54 -11.48
CA ILE A 131 -2.51 -17.35 -12.91
C ILE A 131 -2.45 -18.70 -13.62
N GLU A 132 -3.55 -19.09 -14.25
CA GLU A 132 -3.68 -20.36 -14.98
C GLU A 132 -2.98 -20.33 -16.36
N ASP A 133 -2.92 -19.15 -16.99
CA ASP A 133 -2.28 -18.99 -18.31
C ASP A 133 -0.76 -19.06 -18.19
N ALA A 134 -0.20 -20.21 -18.57
CA ALA A 134 1.24 -20.46 -18.56
C ALA A 134 2.03 -19.46 -19.45
N ALA A 135 1.48 -19.02 -20.58
CA ALA A 135 2.16 -18.05 -21.44
C ALA A 135 2.23 -16.67 -20.77
N LEU A 136 1.18 -16.29 -20.02
CA LEU A 136 1.18 -15.09 -19.20
C LEU A 136 2.16 -15.19 -18.02
N CYS A 137 2.23 -16.35 -17.34
CA CYS A 137 3.21 -16.60 -16.29
C CYS A 137 4.65 -16.39 -16.79
N ILE A 138 4.99 -16.95 -17.97
CA ILE A 138 6.31 -16.76 -18.58
C ILE A 138 6.59 -15.28 -18.85
N LYS A 139 5.61 -14.53 -19.38
CA LYS A 139 5.76 -13.09 -19.64
C LYS A 139 5.99 -12.30 -18.35
N ILE A 140 5.23 -12.58 -17.30
CA ILE A 140 5.37 -11.90 -16.00
C ILE A 140 6.74 -12.21 -15.37
N ARG A 141 7.14 -13.48 -15.34
CA ARG A 141 8.44 -13.89 -14.77
C ARG A 141 9.63 -13.23 -15.47
N ARG A 142 9.53 -12.96 -16.78
CA ARG A 142 10.55 -12.23 -17.54
C ARG A 142 10.73 -10.77 -17.11
N THR A 143 9.76 -10.19 -16.39
CA THR A 143 9.85 -8.81 -15.87
C THR A 143 10.47 -8.74 -14.48
N PHE A 144 10.64 -9.88 -13.79
CA PHE A 144 11.18 -9.91 -12.44
C PHE A 144 12.71 -9.83 -12.47
N ALA A 145 13.26 -8.96 -11.61
CA ALA A 145 14.64 -9.05 -11.17
C ALA A 145 14.80 -10.19 -10.17
N CYS A 146 16.04 -10.61 -9.91
CA CYS A 146 16.26 -11.64 -8.90
C CYS A 146 16.15 -11.03 -7.51
N MET A 147 15.31 -11.63 -6.66
CA MET A 147 15.03 -11.13 -5.31
C MET A 147 15.16 -12.26 -4.28
N TRP A 148 15.77 -11.97 -3.13
CA TRP A 148 15.93 -12.91 -2.03
C TRP A 148 15.53 -12.28 -0.71
N GLY A 149 14.75 -12.99 0.10
CA GLY A 149 14.46 -12.56 1.47
C GLY A 149 15.64 -12.88 2.40
N LEU A 150 15.96 -11.97 3.33
CA LEU A 150 17.09 -12.13 4.26
C LEU A 150 16.69 -12.66 5.65
N GLY A 151 15.44 -13.10 5.81
CA GLY A 151 14.88 -13.45 7.12
C GLY A 151 15.02 -14.91 7.55
N ASN A 152 15.46 -15.80 6.66
CA ASN A 152 15.60 -17.22 6.95
C ASN A 152 17.08 -17.58 7.07
N ASP A 153 17.39 -18.46 8.02
CA ASP A 153 18.73 -19.04 8.18
C ASP A 153 18.83 -20.32 7.34
N ASP A 154 18.65 -20.17 6.02
CA ASP A 154 18.75 -21.28 5.07
C ASP A 154 19.91 -21.07 4.08
N ARG A 155 20.43 -22.18 3.56
CA ARG A 155 21.58 -22.19 2.65
C ARG A 155 21.36 -21.32 1.40
N ARG A 156 20.10 -21.08 1.01
CA ARG A 156 19.77 -20.18 -0.11
C ARG A 156 20.01 -18.73 0.26
N THR A 157 19.61 -18.32 1.48
CA THR A 157 19.87 -16.97 2.00
C THR A 157 21.36 -16.75 2.22
N GLU A 158 22.08 -17.72 2.81
CA GLU A 158 23.55 -17.65 2.97
C GLU A 158 24.26 -17.47 1.63
N ASN A 159 23.92 -18.28 0.63
CA ASN A 159 24.49 -18.15 -0.71
C ASN A 159 24.16 -16.81 -1.37
N ALA A 160 22.95 -16.28 -1.19
CA ALA A 160 22.57 -14.98 -1.73
C ALA A 160 23.37 -13.84 -1.08
N VAL A 161 23.59 -13.92 0.23
CA VAL A 161 24.47 -13.00 0.97
C VAL A 161 25.92 -13.12 0.47
N ASP A 162 26.46 -14.33 0.36
CA ASP A 162 27.83 -14.58 -0.11
C ASP A 162 28.04 -14.11 -1.56
N VAL A 163 27.08 -14.34 -2.45
CA VAL A 163 27.14 -13.81 -3.81
C VAL A 163 27.11 -12.28 -3.77
N SER A 164 26.24 -11.67 -2.96
CA SER A 164 26.15 -10.20 -2.86
C SER A 164 27.47 -9.55 -2.45
N TRP A 165 28.26 -10.19 -1.57
CA TRP A 165 29.60 -9.72 -1.20
C TRP A 165 30.59 -9.69 -2.37
N ASN A 166 30.43 -10.57 -3.35
CA ASN A 166 31.31 -10.67 -4.51
C ASN A 166 30.89 -9.76 -5.69
N ILE A 167 29.63 -9.28 -5.68
CA ILE A 167 29.06 -8.44 -6.74
C ILE A 167 28.35 -7.19 -6.18
N LEU A 168 28.92 -6.57 -5.14
CA LEU A 168 28.35 -5.42 -4.43
C LEU A 168 27.91 -4.26 -5.35
N SER A 169 28.53 -4.09 -6.54
CA SER A 169 28.14 -3.06 -7.52
C SER A 169 26.85 -3.36 -8.28
N TYR A 170 26.32 -4.58 -8.20
CA TYR A 170 25.16 -5.05 -8.95
C TYR A 170 23.95 -5.37 -8.06
N CYS A 171 24.07 -5.22 -6.73
CA CYS A 171 23.00 -5.53 -5.79
C CYS A 171 22.60 -4.29 -4.98
N TYR A 172 21.35 -4.25 -4.51
CA TYR A 172 20.89 -3.29 -3.49
C TYR A 172 19.96 -3.96 -2.48
N ILE A 173 19.95 -3.42 -1.25
CA ILE A 173 19.07 -3.87 -0.16
C ILE A 173 17.87 -2.94 -0.07
N THR A 174 16.70 -3.53 0.11
CA THR A 174 15.46 -2.81 0.41
C THR A 174 14.84 -3.34 1.69
N SER A 175 14.33 -2.44 2.53
CA SER A 175 13.45 -2.81 3.63
C SER A 175 12.05 -3.20 3.11
N TYR A 176 11.27 -3.91 3.93
CA TYR A 176 9.91 -4.33 3.54
C TYR A 176 8.89 -3.19 3.53
N LEU A 177 9.12 -2.16 4.33
CA LEU A 177 8.29 -0.97 4.33
C LEU A 177 8.76 -0.07 3.18
N GLU A 178 7.81 0.46 2.40
CA GLU A 178 8.08 1.54 1.44
C GLU A 178 8.31 2.85 2.21
N VAL A 179 9.34 2.88 3.05
CA VAL A 179 9.89 4.13 3.55
C VAL A 179 10.92 4.56 2.52
N GLU A 180 10.93 5.83 2.13
CA GLU A 180 12.05 6.44 1.39
C GLU A 180 13.30 6.40 2.26
N GLU A 181 13.87 5.22 2.49
CA GLU A 181 15.20 5.08 3.03
C GLU A 181 16.19 5.21 1.87
N ASN A 182 17.16 6.10 2.04
CA ASN A 182 18.31 6.18 1.15
C ASN A 182 18.90 4.77 1.00
N PRO A 183 19.26 4.35 -0.22
CA PRO A 183 19.85 3.04 -0.45
C PRO A 183 21.08 2.89 0.45
N VAL A 184 20.96 2.10 1.51
CA VAL A 184 22.06 1.80 2.41
C VAL A 184 23.02 0.92 1.63
N THR A 185 24.29 1.28 1.60
CA THR A 185 25.29 0.43 0.96
C THR A 185 25.34 -0.92 1.68
N LEU A 186 25.46 -2.01 0.92
CA LEU A 186 25.51 -3.39 1.45
C LEU A 186 26.49 -3.52 2.64
N ASN A 187 27.63 -2.82 2.57
CA ASN A 187 28.62 -2.77 3.66
C ASN A 187 28.07 -2.16 4.96
N GLU A 188 27.35 -1.03 4.90
CA GLU A 188 26.79 -0.39 6.09
C GLU A 188 25.62 -1.18 6.69
N PHE A 189 24.82 -1.83 5.85
CA PHE A 189 23.69 -2.64 6.31
C PHE A 189 24.16 -3.91 7.04
N PHE A 190 25.08 -4.68 6.45
CA PHE A 190 25.53 -5.95 7.04
C PHE A 190 26.41 -5.76 8.29
N ILE A 191 27.10 -4.63 8.44
CA ILE A 191 27.85 -4.31 9.66
C ILE A 191 26.90 -3.98 10.82
N ASN A 192 25.81 -3.26 10.56
CA ASN A 192 24.92 -2.76 11.61
C ASN A 192 23.69 -3.64 11.89
N ASN A 193 23.27 -4.52 10.97
CA ASN A 193 21.98 -5.22 11.05
C ASN A 193 22.07 -6.75 10.84
N ARG A 194 23.15 -7.41 11.30
CA ARG A 194 23.18 -8.89 11.33
C ARG A 194 21.97 -9.43 12.10
N GLY A 195 21.04 -10.08 11.39
CA GLY A 195 19.87 -10.76 11.98
C GLY A 195 18.54 -10.02 11.91
N GLN A 196 18.42 -8.89 11.20
CA GLN A 196 17.09 -8.29 10.96
C GLN A 196 16.34 -9.01 9.84
N SER A 197 15.19 -9.60 10.18
CA SER A 197 14.34 -10.39 9.28
C SER A 197 13.55 -9.56 8.26
N SER A 198 13.69 -8.23 8.31
CA SER A 198 12.82 -7.22 7.70
C SER A 198 13.26 -6.70 6.30
N CYS A 199 14.20 -7.36 5.62
CA CYS A 199 14.79 -6.88 4.37
C CYS A 199 14.82 -7.92 3.24
N SER A 200 14.88 -7.42 2.00
CA SER A 200 15.13 -8.20 0.79
C SER A 200 16.37 -7.68 0.06
N LEU A 201 17.11 -8.60 -0.55
CA LEU A 201 18.21 -8.34 -1.46
C LEU A 201 17.69 -8.41 -2.91
N ILE A 202 18.08 -7.45 -3.75
CA ILE A 202 17.73 -7.42 -5.17
C ILE A 202 19.03 -7.35 -5.99
N CYS A 203 19.14 -8.18 -7.04
CA CYS A 203 20.25 -8.21 -8.00
C CYS A 203 19.72 -8.10 -9.44
#